data_AF-A0A810D1E6-F1
#
_entry.id   AF-A0A810D1E6-F1
#
_cell.length_a   1.000
_cell.length_b   1.000
_cell.length_c   1.000
_cell.angle_alpha   90.00
_cell.angle_beta   90.00
_cell.angle_gamma   90.00
#
_symmetry.space_group_name_H-M   'P 1'
#
loop_
_entity.id
_entity.type
_entity.pdbx_description
1 polymer ?
#
loop_
_entity_poly.entity_id
_entity_poly.type
_entity_poly.pdbx_seq_one_letter_code
_entity_poly.pdbx_strand_id
1 'polypeptide(L)'
;MCTYGIELLADNIAECRANILEILADYFNIDESDDLYRAASYVLSQNLVHGDALKMRTHRGQPITFAEWGYLGKGKFQRRDFRLDVLTGSSAFSAEGSLFAHLGKHEIFTPTKTYPPMTLTQLANAAPGAAAKETA
;
A
#
# COMPACT_ATOMS: atom_id res chain seq x y z
N MET A 1 2.08 -7.46 -5.78
CA MET A 1 1.05 -7.00 -4.81
C MET A 1 1.47 -7.15 -3.34
N CYS A 2 2.55 -7.87 -3.00
CA CYS A 2 2.91 -8.20 -1.62
C CYS A 2 4.18 -7.50 -1.08
N THR A 3 4.70 -6.50 -1.80
CA THR A 3 5.85 -5.69 -1.35
C THR A 3 5.33 -4.47 -0.62
N TYR A 4 5.82 -4.21 0.60
CA TYR A 4 5.38 -3.11 1.46
C TYR A 4 6.58 -2.46 2.14
N GLY A 5 6.45 -1.18 2.49
CA GLY A 5 7.52 -0.44 3.14
C GLY A 5 7.04 0.90 3.67
N ILE A 6 7.77 1.41 4.66
CA ILE A 6 7.63 2.78 5.16
C ILE A 6 9.01 3.38 5.08
N GLU A 7 9.12 4.53 4.44
CA GLU A 7 10.38 5.25 4.31
C GLU A 7 10.20 6.67 4.83
N LEU A 8 11.18 7.15 5.59
CA LEU A 8 11.13 8.42 6.30
C LEU A 8 11.52 9.59 5.40
N LEU A 9 12.48 9.38 4.48
CA LEU A 9 13.04 10.43 3.65
C LEU A 9 12.42 10.43 2.24
N ALA A 10 12.17 11.63 1.71
CA ALA A 10 11.44 11.83 0.45
C ALA A 10 12.21 11.35 -0.79
N ASP A 11 13.53 11.48 -0.77
CA ASP A 11 14.43 10.96 -1.80
C ASP A 11 14.49 9.42 -1.77
N ASN A 12 14.69 8.83 -0.58
CA ASN A 12 14.75 7.39 -0.41
C ASN A 12 13.46 6.69 -0.86
N ILE A 13 12.28 7.25 -0.59
CA ILE A 13 11.02 6.62 -1.02
C ILE A 13 10.85 6.67 -2.54
N ALA A 14 11.32 7.74 -3.18
CA ALA A 14 11.30 7.86 -4.63
C ALA A 14 12.27 6.86 -5.28
N GLU A 15 13.50 6.78 -4.76
CA GLU A 15 14.51 5.84 -5.23
C GLU A 15 14.08 4.39 -4.99
N CYS A 16 13.53 4.07 -3.82
CA CYS A 16 13.03 2.73 -3.50
C CYS A 16 11.95 2.27 -4.49
N ARG A 17 11.00 3.16 -4.84
CA ARG A 17 9.96 2.86 -5.84
C ARG A 17 10.57 2.64 -7.23
N ALA A 18 11.52 3.48 -7.63
CA ALA A 18 12.19 3.37 -8.93
C ALA A 18 13.00 2.07 -9.03
N ASN A 19 13.84 1.76 -8.04
CA ASN A 19 14.72 0.58 -8.05
C ASN A 19 13.91 -0.73 -8.07
N ILE A 20 12.83 -0.82 -7.29
CA ILE A 20 11.97 -2.02 -7.31
C ILE A 20 11.27 -2.16 -8.67
N LEU A 21 10.85 -1.05 -9.27
CA LEU A 21 10.19 -1.06 -10.57
C LEU A 21 11.15 -1.43 -11.70
N GLU A 22 12.39 -0.94 -11.65
CA GLU A 22 13.48 -1.30 -12.58
C GLU A 22 13.76 -2.80 -12.56
N ILE A 23 13.93 -3.39 -11.38
CA ILE A 23 14.14 -4.84 -11.23
C ILE A 23 12.98 -5.64 -11.85
N LEU A 24 11.75 -5.17 -11.67
CA LEU A 24 10.57 -5.81 -12.27
C LEU A 24 10.58 -5.66 -13.79
N ALA A 25 10.88 -4.47 -14.30
CA ALA A 25 10.94 -4.18 -15.72
C ALA A 25 11.98 -5.05 -16.43
N ASP A 26 13.18 -5.13 -15.86
CA ASP A 26 14.28 -5.96 -16.37
C ASP A 26 13.92 -7.45 -16.36
N TYR A 27 13.34 -7.93 -15.27
CA TYR A 27 12.99 -9.34 -15.13
C TYR A 27 11.93 -9.80 -16.15
N PHE A 28 10.93 -8.95 -16.42
CA PHE A 28 9.87 -9.26 -17.39
C PHE A 28 10.15 -8.77 -18.80
N ASN A 29 11.24 -8.02 -19.01
CA ASN A 29 11.59 -7.37 -20.26
C ASN A 29 10.42 -6.50 -20.80
N ILE A 30 9.95 -5.58 -19.96
CA ILE A 30 8.86 -4.63 -20.24
C ILE A 30 9.34 -3.19 -20.04
N ASP A 31 8.60 -2.22 -20.57
CA ASP A 31 8.92 -0.79 -20.44
C ASP A 31 7.75 0.05 -19.90
N GLU A 32 7.93 1.36 -19.83
CA GLU A 32 6.94 2.29 -19.24
C GLU A 32 5.58 2.32 -19.97
N SER A 33 5.54 1.86 -21.23
CA SER A 33 4.32 1.77 -22.03
C SER A 33 3.47 0.55 -21.68
N ASP A 34 4.06 -0.47 -21.04
CA ASP A 34 3.37 -1.70 -20.66
C ASP A 34 2.38 -1.50 -19.50
N ASP A 35 1.20 -2.09 -19.65
CA ASP A 35 0.19 -2.11 -18.59
C ASP A 35 0.73 -2.72 -17.29
N LEU A 36 1.59 -3.74 -17.39
CA LEU A 36 2.18 -4.39 -16.22
C LEU A 36 3.12 -3.43 -15.46
N TYR A 37 3.95 -2.66 -16.17
CA TYR A 37 4.84 -1.67 -15.58
C TYR A 37 4.04 -0.58 -14.86
N ARG A 38 3.04 -0.03 -15.54
CA ARG A 38 2.19 1.04 -15.00
C ARG A 38 1.38 0.56 -13.80
N ALA A 39 0.82 -0.64 -13.88
CA ALA A 39 0.11 -1.25 -12.76
C ALA A 39 1.05 -1.50 -11.56
N ALA A 40 2.28 -1.97 -11.80
CA ALA A 40 3.27 -2.17 -10.75
C ALA A 40 3.66 -0.84 -10.09
N SER A 41 3.92 0.21 -10.87
CA SER A 41 4.17 1.57 -10.39
C SER A 41 3.03 2.07 -9.49
N TYR A 42 1.78 1.91 -9.93
CA TYR A 42 0.62 2.25 -9.12
C TYR A 42 0.61 1.48 -7.79
N VAL A 43 0.79 0.15 -7.82
CA VAL A 43 0.78 -0.67 -6.61
C VAL A 43 1.89 -0.27 -5.65
N LEU A 44 3.11 -0.04 -6.13
CA LEU A 44 4.22 0.43 -5.31
C LEU A 44 3.93 1.80 -4.69
N SER A 45 3.26 2.70 -5.41
CA SER A 45 2.84 4.00 -4.87
C SER A 45 1.82 3.89 -3.72
N GLN A 46 1.02 2.81 -3.69
CA GLN A 46 0.07 2.55 -2.62
C GLN A 46 0.69 1.75 -1.46
N ASN A 47 1.68 0.90 -1.74
CA ASN A 47 2.25 -0.02 -0.77
C ASN A 47 3.49 0.52 -0.04
N LEU A 48 4.24 1.42 -0.68
CA LEU A 48 5.42 2.07 -0.09
C LEU A 48 5.02 3.46 0.38
N VAL A 49 4.97 3.68 1.70
CA VAL A 49 4.42 4.91 2.30
C VAL A 49 5.55 5.82 2.77
N HIS A 50 5.48 7.11 2.41
CA HIS A 50 6.36 8.13 2.99
C HIS A 50 5.86 8.53 4.38
N GLY A 51 6.56 8.09 5.42
CA GLY A 51 6.18 8.28 6.81
C GLY A 51 7.22 7.86 7.84
N ASP A 52 6.92 8.21 9.09
CA ASP A 52 7.68 7.83 10.27
C ASP A 52 7.04 6.57 10.88
N ALA A 53 7.70 5.42 10.68
CA ALA A 53 7.22 4.13 11.16
C ALA A 53 7.17 4.06 12.71
N LEU A 54 8.09 4.74 13.40
CA LEU A 54 8.12 4.77 14.87
C LEU A 54 6.92 5.54 15.43
N LYS A 55 6.52 6.62 14.74
CA LYS A 55 5.31 7.39 15.10
C LYS A 55 4.04 6.84 14.47
N MET A 56 4.15 5.85 13.58
CA MET A 56 3.05 5.30 12.76
C MET A 56 2.26 6.39 12.02
N ARG A 57 2.96 7.44 11.55
CA ARG A 57 2.37 8.60 10.87
C ARG A 57 3.03 8.85 9.54
N THR A 58 2.24 9.25 8.54
CA THR A 58 2.74 9.73 7.26
C THR A 58 3.54 11.02 7.46
N HIS A 59 4.29 11.43 6.45
CA HIS A 59 4.99 12.73 6.43
C HIS A 59 4.04 13.93 6.65
N ARG A 60 2.73 13.77 6.41
CA ARG A 60 1.69 14.79 6.68
C ARG A 60 1.08 14.69 8.07
N GLY A 61 1.65 13.86 8.95
CA GLY A 61 1.16 13.64 10.32
C GLY A 61 -0.11 12.79 10.42
N GLN A 62 -0.63 12.23 9.32
CA GLN A 62 -1.82 11.38 9.34
C GLN A 62 -1.46 9.93 9.74
N PRO A 63 -2.37 9.15 10.36
CA PRO A 63 -2.12 7.73 10.62
C PRO A 63 -1.73 6.98 9.33
N ILE A 64 -0.74 6.09 9.40
CA ILE A 64 -0.36 5.26 8.25
C ILE A 64 -1.45 4.22 7.97
N THR A 65 -1.80 4.06 6.70
CA THR A 65 -2.64 2.97 6.21
C THR A 65 -1.89 2.12 5.20
N PHE A 66 -2.10 0.81 5.23
CA PHE A 66 -1.56 -0.13 4.25
C PHE A 66 -2.65 -0.68 3.34
N ALA A 67 -2.35 -0.71 2.04
CA ALA A 67 -3.20 -1.28 1.00
C ALA A 67 -3.04 -2.80 0.96
N GLU A 68 -4.02 -3.56 1.43
CA GLU A 68 -4.11 -4.99 1.18
C GLU A 68 -4.76 -5.25 -0.18
N TRP A 69 -4.27 -6.27 -0.89
CA TRP A 69 -4.73 -6.63 -2.22
C TRP A 69 -5.24 -8.06 -2.25
N GLY A 70 -6.57 -8.22 -2.35
CA GLY A 70 -7.22 -9.52 -2.52
C GLY A 70 -7.40 -9.87 -4.00
N TYR A 71 -6.94 -11.06 -4.42
CA TYR A 71 -7.25 -11.60 -5.75
C TYR A 71 -8.65 -12.22 -5.75
N LEU A 72 -9.52 -11.74 -6.64
CA LEU A 72 -10.91 -12.18 -6.75
C LEU A 72 -11.14 -13.18 -7.89
N GLY A 73 -10.07 -13.65 -8.53
CA GLY A 73 -10.16 -14.47 -9.74
C GLY A 73 -10.36 -13.63 -11.02
N LYS A 74 -10.23 -14.27 -12.18
CA LYS A 74 -10.47 -13.68 -13.51
C LYS A 74 -9.70 -12.36 -13.75
N GLY A 75 -8.48 -12.26 -13.22
CA GLY A 75 -7.65 -11.06 -13.38
C GLY A 75 -8.14 -9.83 -12.61
N LYS A 76 -9.02 -9.99 -11.61
CA LYS A 76 -9.53 -8.89 -10.77
C LYS A 76 -8.88 -8.89 -9.39
N PHE A 77 -8.56 -7.69 -8.93
CA PHE A 77 -7.96 -7.43 -7.62
C PHE A 77 -8.81 -6.40 -6.88
N GLN A 78 -8.93 -6.53 -5.57
CA GLN A 78 -9.60 -5.55 -4.73
C GLN A 78 -8.63 -5.03 -3.67
N ARG A 79 -8.53 -3.70 -3.59
CA ARG A 79 -7.79 -3.04 -2.52
C ARG A 79 -8.66 -2.81 -1.30
N ARG A 80 -8.09 -3.05 -0.12
CA ARG A 80 -8.64 -2.64 1.19
C ARG A 80 -7.55 -1.97 2.01
N ASP A 81 -7.83 -0.82 2.59
CA ASP A 81 -6.84 -0.06 3.37
C ASP A 81 -7.03 -0.30 4.87
N PHE A 82 -5.97 -0.66 5.58
CA PHE A 82 -5.97 -0.93 7.02
C PHE A 82 -5.04 0.02 7.76
N ARG A 83 -5.44 0.50 8.94
CA ARG A 83 -4.62 1.38 9.77
C ARG A 83 -3.51 0.61 10.48
N LEU A 84 -2.28 1.08 10.33
CA LEU A 84 -1.10 0.41 10.90
C LEU A 84 -1.16 0.30 12.42
N ASP A 85 -1.52 1.38 13.10
CA ASP A 85 -1.57 1.42 14.55
C ASP A 85 -2.58 0.43 15.15
N VAL A 86 -3.72 0.25 14.48
CA VAL A 86 -4.71 -0.78 14.82
C VAL A 86 -4.14 -2.19 14.59
N LEU A 87 -3.47 -2.43 13.45
CA LEU A 87 -2.85 -3.72 13.15
C LEU A 87 -1.78 -4.10 14.20
N THR A 88 -0.93 -3.15 14.61
CA THR A 88 0.12 -3.39 15.62
C THR A 88 -0.41 -3.49 17.04
N GLY A 89 -1.53 -2.84 17.34
CA GLY A 89 -2.18 -2.90 18.66
C GLY A 89 -2.90 -4.23 18.92
N SER A 90 -3.14 -5.05 17.89
CA SER A 90 -3.95 -6.27 17.96
C SER A 90 -3.48 -7.32 19.00
N SER A 91 -2.19 -7.33 19.35
CA SER A 91 -1.65 -8.16 20.44
C SER A 91 -2.11 -7.71 21.83
N ALA A 92 -2.26 -6.40 22.05
CA ALA A 92 -2.80 -5.85 23.30
C ALA A 92 -4.30 -6.10 23.45
N PHE A 93 -5.05 -6.15 22.34
CA PHE A 93 -6.48 -6.48 22.32
C PHE A 93 -6.75 -7.96 22.64
N SER A 94 -5.84 -8.86 22.27
CA SER A 94 -5.96 -10.31 22.51
C SER A 94 -5.47 -10.76 23.89
N ALA A 95 -5.07 -9.83 24.77
CA ALA A 95 -4.64 -10.13 26.13
C ALA A 95 -5.85 -10.52 27.01
N GLU A 96 -5.77 -11.68 27.69
CA GLU A 96 -6.78 -12.11 28.67
C GLU A 96 -6.97 -11.05 29.75
N GLY A 97 -8.21 -10.57 29.94
CA GLY A 97 -8.55 -9.53 30.91
C GLY A 97 -8.55 -8.09 30.37
N SER A 98 -8.30 -7.87 29.07
CA SER A 98 -8.47 -6.53 28.47
C SER A 98 -9.95 -6.17 28.33
N LEU A 99 -10.29 -4.87 28.40
CA LEU A 99 -11.65 -4.34 28.20
C LEU A 99 -12.27 -4.78 26.85
N PHE A 100 -11.43 -5.18 25.91
CA PHE A 100 -11.79 -5.57 24.55
C PHE A 100 -11.63 -7.06 24.29
N ALA A 101 -11.40 -7.89 25.33
CA ALA A 101 -11.31 -9.35 25.21
C ALA A 101 -12.58 -9.99 24.63
N HIS A 102 -13.70 -9.25 24.59
CA HIS A 102 -14.98 -9.67 24.02
C HIS A 102 -15.22 -9.17 22.58
N LEU A 103 -14.41 -8.23 22.07
CA LEU A 103 -14.46 -7.85 20.66
C LEU A 103 -13.81 -8.96 19.84
N GLY A 104 -14.55 -9.55 18.91
CA GLY A 104 -14.01 -10.58 18.03
C GLY A 104 -12.87 -10.00 17.18
N LYS A 105 -11.87 -10.81 16.80
CA LYS A 105 -10.77 -10.39 15.90
C LYS A 105 -11.28 -9.62 14.66
N HIS A 106 -12.46 -9.96 14.17
CA HIS A 106 -13.11 -9.33 13.02
C HIS A 106 -13.42 -7.83 13.19
N GLU A 107 -13.64 -7.34 14.41
CA GLU A 107 -13.87 -5.89 14.64
C GLU A 107 -12.56 -5.10 14.60
N ILE A 108 -11.44 -5.73 14.97
CA ILE A 108 -10.09 -5.15 14.97
C ILE A 108 -9.53 -5.05 13.54
N PHE A 109 -9.89 -6.00 12.67
CA PHE A 109 -9.45 -6.03 11.26
C PHE A 109 -10.51 -5.46 10.31
N THR A 110 -11.09 -4.31 10.66
CA THR A 110 -12.01 -3.59 9.78
C THR A 110 -11.22 -2.67 8.85
N PRO A 111 -11.38 -2.79 7.51
CA PRO A 111 -10.72 -1.88 6.59
C PRO A 111 -11.29 -0.47 6.76
N THR A 112 -10.42 0.53 6.79
CA THR A 112 -10.81 1.94 6.75
C THR A 112 -11.44 2.34 5.42
N LYS A 113 -11.08 1.63 4.35
CA LYS A 113 -11.62 1.85 3.02
C LYS A 113 -11.55 0.57 2.19
N THR A 114 -12.60 0.33 1.41
CA THR A 114 -12.65 -0.76 0.43
C THR A 114 -12.87 -0.15 -0.95
N TYR A 115 -12.07 -0.56 -1.93
CA TYR A 115 -12.14 -0.05 -3.29
C TYR A 115 -12.92 -1.03 -4.19
N PRO A 116 -13.46 -0.55 -5.33
CA PRO A 116 -14.03 -1.44 -6.33
C PRO A 116 -13.00 -2.44 -6.88
N PRO A 117 -13.41 -3.65 -7.29
CA PRO A 117 -12.55 -4.57 -8.02
C PRO A 117 -11.98 -3.94 -9.30
N MET A 118 -10.68 -4.08 -9.51
CA MET A 118 -9.95 -3.54 -10.66
C MET A 118 -9.21 -4.64 -11.42
N THR A 119 -9.15 -4.53 -12.74
CA THR A 119 -8.25 -5.32 -13.60
C THR A 119 -6.85 -4.73 -13.65
N LEU A 120 -5.88 -5.47 -14.20
CA LEU A 120 -4.52 -4.96 -14.43
C LEU A 120 -4.52 -3.64 -15.21
N THR A 121 -5.23 -3.57 -16.33
CA THR A 121 -5.35 -2.36 -17.17
C THR A 121 -5.98 -1.19 -16.42
N GLN A 122 -6.95 -1.44 -15.52
CA GLN A 122 -7.52 -0.39 -14.69
C GLN A 122 -6.52 0.13 -13.66
N LEU A 123 -5.66 -0.75 -13.11
CA LEU A 123 -4.56 -0.33 -12.23
C LEU A 123 -3.50 0.46 -13.01
N ALA A 124 -3.18 0.06 -14.23
CA ALA A 124 -2.27 0.78 -15.13
C ALA A 124 -2.75 2.21 -15.42
N ASN A 125 -4.05 2.38 -15.63
CA ASN A 125 -4.67 3.68 -15.85
C ASN A 125 -4.79 4.54 -14.57
N ALA A 126 -4.70 3.92 -13.39
CA ALA A 126 -4.70 4.62 -12.10
C ALA A 126 -3.29 5.09 -11.68
N ALA A 127 -2.24 4.65 -12.38
CA ALA A 127 -0.88 5.09 -12.11
C ALA A 127 -0.77 6.61 -12.31
N PRO A 128 -0.22 7.35 -11.33
CA PRO A 128 0.10 8.75 -11.57
C PRO A 128 1.08 8.82 -12.74
N GLY A 129 0.71 9.54 -13.80
CA GLY A 129 1.61 9.75 -14.93
C GLY A 129 2.90 10.40 -14.43
N ALA A 130 4.03 10.06 -15.06
CA ALA A 130 5.35 10.63 -14.79
C ALA A 130 5.41 12.13 -15.17
N ALA A 131 4.61 12.98 -14.51
CA ALA A 131 4.63 14.43 -14.64
C ALA A 131 3.72 15.07 -13.58
N ALA A 132 4.19 15.10 -12.34
CA ALA A 132 3.96 16.25 -11.47
C ALA A 132 5.24 16.48 -10.70
N LYS A 133 6.16 17.26 -11.30
CA LYS A 133 7.11 18.04 -10.49
C LYS A 133 6.25 18.85 -9.53
N GLU A 134 6.20 18.44 -8.27
CA GLU A 134 5.67 19.27 -7.19
C GLU A 134 6.41 20.60 -7.28
N THR A 135 5.66 21.63 -7.63
CA THR A 135 6.12 23.01 -7.66
C THR A 135 6.22 23.49 -6.21
N ALA A 136 7.25 24.32 -5.99
CA ALA A 136 7.77 24.85 -4.74
C ALA A 136 6.72 25.33 -3.72
#